data_AF-A0A2V6F311-F1
#
_entry.id   AF-A0A2V6F311-F1
#
_cell.length_a   1.000
_cell.length_b   1.000
_cell.length_c   1.000
_cell.angle_alpha   90.00
_cell.angle_beta   90.00
_cell.angle_gamma   90.00
#
_symmetry.space_group_name_H-M   'P 1'
#
loop_
_entity.id
_entity.type
_entity.pdbx_description
1 polymer ?
#
loop_
_entity_poly.entity_id
_entity_poly.type
_entity_poly.pdbx_seq_one_letter_code
_entity_poly.pdbx_strand_id
1 'polypeptide(L)' 'MLMEAGFKWHLDLERSYVVSDKWQDARAAHVAGCTSLLLKSPWIGKGHHDFVLSNLSELVQKIQQLHSSSILLMDQP' A
#
# COMPACT_ATOMS: atom_id res chain seq x y z
N MET A 1 0.68 -11.59 -10.92
CA MET A 1 1.54 -10.39 -10.84
C MET A 1 2.03 -10.06 -9.43
N LEU A 2 1.21 -9.59 -8.46
CA LEU A 2 1.74 -9.21 -7.13
C LEU A 2 2.31 -10.41 -6.35
N MET A 3 1.58 -11.53 -6.28
CA MET A 3 2.08 -12.77 -5.66
C MET A 3 3.34 -13.30 -6.35
N GLU A 4 3.40 -13.23 -7.68
CA GLU A 4 4.57 -13.63 -8.47
C GLU A 4 5.76 -12.71 -8.21
N ALA A 5 5.53 -11.40 -8.03
CA ALA A 5 6.57 -10.46 -7.64
C ALA A 5 7.07 -10.75 -6.22
N GLY A 6 6.16 -11.05 -5.29
CA GLY A 6 6.49 -11.52 -3.94
C GLY A 6 7.40 -12.73 -3.97
N PHE A 7 7.06 -13.74 -4.78
CA PHE A 7 7.90 -14.93 -4.97
C PHE A 7 9.25 -14.60 -5.64
N LYS A 8 9.23 -13.91 -6.79
CA LYS A 8 10.44 -13.64 -7.59
C LYS A 8 11.48 -12.83 -6.83
N TRP A 9 11.02 -11.88 -6.02
CA TRP A 9 11.89 -10.92 -5.32
C TRP A 9 11.99 -11.18 -3.81
N HIS A 10 11.40 -12.28 -3.33
CA HIS A 10 11.37 -12.66 -1.91
C HIS A 10 10.85 -11.53 -1.01
N LEU A 11 9.76 -10.88 -1.43
CA LEU A 11 9.15 -9.78 -0.69
C LEU A 11 8.14 -10.32 0.32
N ASP A 12 8.14 -9.73 1.51
CA ASP A 12 7.03 -9.82 2.43
C ASP A 12 5.92 -8.86 1.95
N LEU A 13 4.86 -9.43 1.37
CA LEU A 13 3.76 -8.66 0.80
C LEU A 13 2.92 -7.95 1.86
N GLU A 14 2.79 -8.50 3.07
CA GLU A 14 2.05 -7.87 4.17
C GLU A 14 2.75 -6.59 4.66
N ARG A 15 4.07 -6.53 4.50
CA ARG A 15 4.89 -5.35 4.77
C ARG A 15 5.17 -4.48 3.53
N SER A 16 4.57 -4.82 2.39
CA SER A 16 4.77 -4.10 1.15
C SER A 16 3.63 -3.13 0.86
N TYR A 17 3.97 -2.06 0.13
CA TYR A 17 3.03 -1.03 -0.29
C TYR A 17 2.82 -1.08 -1.81
N VAL A 18 1.57 -0.92 -2.24
CA VAL A 18 1.22 -0.70 -3.65
C VAL A 18 0.87 0.78 -3.84
N VAL A 19 1.63 1.45 -4.69
CA VAL A 19 1.41 2.86 -5.07
C VAL A 19 0.81 2.90 -6.48
N SER A 20 -0.36 3.52 -6.62
CA SER A 20 -1.06 3.64 -7.91
C SER A 20 -2.02 4.83 -7.90
N ASP A 21 -2.74 5.06 -9.00
CA ASP A 21 -3.85 5.99 -9.12
C ASP A 21 -5.18 5.29 -9.49
N LYS A 22 -5.19 3.95 -9.57
CA LYS A 22 -6.34 3.12 -9.98
C LYS A 22 -6.83 2.23 -8.84
N TRP A 23 -8.15 2.18 -8.65
CA TRP A 23 -8.74 1.31 -7.61
C TRP A 23 -8.58 -0.18 -7.86
N GLN A 24 -8.42 -0.61 -9.12
CA GLN A 24 -8.18 -2.02 -9.43
C GLN A 24 -6.85 -2.49 -8.83
N ASP A 25 -5.84 -1.63 -8.78
CA ASP A 25 -4.54 -1.94 -8.18
C ASP A 25 -4.66 -2.01 -6.65
N ALA A 26 -5.46 -1.13 -6.04
CA ALA A 26 -5.76 -1.22 -4.61
C ALA A 26 -6.53 -2.50 -4.25
N ARG A 27 -7.47 -2.92 -5.11
CA ARG A 27 -8.14 -4.21 -4.94
C ARG A 27 -7.17 -5.38 -5.07
N ALA A 28 -6.25 -5.34 -6.03
CA ALA A 28 -5.23 -6.37 -6.20
C ALA A 28 -4.28 -6.41 -4.99
N ALA A 29 -3.88 -5.24 -4.47
CA ALA A 29 -3.08 -5.10 -3.26
C ALA A 29 -3.77 -5.75 -2.06
N HIS A 30 -5.05 -5.43 -1.83
CA HIS A 30 -5.84 -6.03 -0.75
C HIS A 30 -5.91 -7.56 -0.85
N VAL A 31 -6.16 -8.11 -2.04
CA VAL A 31 -6.18 -9.57 -2.25
C VAL A 31 -4.79 -10.20 -2.02
N ALA A 32 -3.72 -9.45 -2.27
CA ALA A 32 -2.34 -9.88 -2.07
C ALA A 32 -1.82 -9.68 -0.63
N GLY A 33 -2.61 -9.06 0.25
CA GLY A 33 -2.20 -8.70 1.62
C GLY A 33 -1.38 -7.42 1.72
N CYS A 34 -1.12 -6.72 0.61
CA CYS A 34 -0.39 -5.45 0.62
C CYS A 34 -1.28 -4.29 1.08
N THR A 35 -0.66 -3.24 1.63
CA THR A 35 -1.32 -1.95 1.86
C THR A 35 -1.30 -1.09 0.59
N SER A 36 -2.45 -0.51 0.22
CA SER A 36 -2.58 0.36 -0.96
C SER A 36 -2.55 1.86 -0.61
N LEU A 37 -1.72 2.61 -1.34
CA LEU A 37 -1.58 4.06 -1.24
C LEU A 37 -1.86 4.67 -2.61
N LEU A 38 -3.06 5.19 -2.81
CA LEU A 38 -3.46 5.75 -4.07
C LEU A 38 -3.22 7.26 -4.13
N LEU A 39 -2.72 7.76 -5.27
CA LEU A 39 -2.74 9.18 -5.59
C LEU A 39 -4.10 9.57 -6.17
N LYS A 40 -4.64 10.69 -5.69
CA LYS A 40 -5.91 11.23 -6.14
C LYS A 40 -5.88 11.47 -7.65
N SER A 41 -6.79 10.82 -8.35
CA SER A 41 -6.92 10.89 -9.80
C SER A 41 -8.38 10.62 -10.21
N PRO A 42 -8.74 10.81 -11.48
CA PRO A 42 -10.04 10.38 -12.02
C PRO A 42 -10.28 8.86 -11.95
N TRP A 43 -9.24 8.04 -11.73
CA TRP A 43 -9.31 6.57 -11.78
C TRP A 43 -9.42 5.91 -10.41
N ILE A 44 -9.54 6.69 -9.33
CA ILE A 44 -9.82 6.17 -7.97
C ILE A 44 -11.16 5.42 -7.89
N GLY A 45 -12.11 5.70 -8.79
CA GLY A 45 -13.38 4.96 -8.84
C GLY A 45 -14.11 4.87 -7.49
N LYS A 46 -14.81 3.74 -7.27
CA LYS A 46 -15.59 3.45 -6.04
C LYS A 46 -15.22 2.13 -5.37
N GLY A 47 -14.14 1.49 -5.82
CA GLY A 47 -13.66 0.24 -5.25
C GLY A 47 -12.92 0.44 -3.93
N HIS A 48 -12.49 -0.67 -3.32
CA HIS A 48 -11.66 -0.66 -2.11
C HIS A 48 -10.38 0.16 -2.31
N HIS A 49 -10.00 0.90 -1.26
CA HIS A 49 -8.75 1.63 -1.14
C HIS A 49 -8.42 1.80 0.35
N ASP A 50 -7.16 1.60 0.73
CA ASP A 50 -6.75 1.81 2.13
C ASP A 50 -6.49 3.30 2.37
N PHE A 51 -5.74 3.95 1.47
CA PHE A 51 -5.45 5.38 1.54
C PHE A 51 -5.56 6.05 0.17
N VAL A 52 -6.09 7.28 0.15
CA VAL A 52 -6.08 8.17 -1.02
C VAL A 52 -5.44 9.48 -0.61
N LEU A 53 -4.42 9.90 -1.36
CA LEU A 53 -3.51 11.00 -1.00
C LEU A 53 -3.43 12.02 -2.14
N SER A 54 -3.20 13.28 -1.80
CA SER A 54 -3.34 14.37 -2.78
C SER A 54 -2.13 14.51 -3.69
N ASN A 55 -0.96 14.06 -3.25
CA ASN A 55 0.31 14.21 -3.95
C ASN A 55 1.37 13.21 -3.43
N LEU A 56 2.50 13.13 -4.14
CA LEU A 56 3.61 12.23 -3.79
C LEU A 56 4.27 12.55 -2.44
N SER A 57 4.29 13.82 -2.02
CA SER A 57 4.88 14.21 -0.74
C SER A 57 4.08 13.61 0.43
N GLU A 58 2.75 13.77 0.40
CA GLU A 58 1.83 13.14 1.37
C GLU A 58 1.96 11.61 1.35
N LEU A 59 2.17 11.01 0.18
CA LEU A 59 2.39 9.57 0.04
C LEU A 59 3.64 9.09 0.75
N VAL A 60 4.77 9.76 0.54
CA VAL A 60 6.02 9.42 1.23
C VAL A 60 5.88 9.59 2.74
N GLN A 61 5.25 10.68 3.18
CA GLN A 61 4.98 10.91 4.61
C GLN A 61 4.09 9.81 5.21
N LYS A 62 3.07 9.35 4.47
CA LYS A 62 2.20 8.27 4.93
C LYS A 62 2.97 6.95 5.08
N ILE A 63 3.84 6.59 4.13
CA ILE A 63 4.71 5.40 4.24
C ILE A 63 5.59 5.47 5.50
N GLN A 64 6.21 6.63 5.76
CA GLN A 64 7.05 6.83 6.94
C GLN A 64 6.26 6.70 8.25
N GLN A 65 5.03 7.22 8.29
CA GLN A 65 4.13 7.07 9.44
C GLN A 65 3.76 5.61 9.69
N LEU A 66 3.34 4.89 8.64
CA LEU A 66 2.94 3.48 8.74
C LEU A 66 4.10 2.60 9.20
N HIS A 67 5.30 2.84 8.66
CA HIS A 67 6.51 2.14 9.09
C HIS A 67 6.85 2.40 10.56
N SER A 68 6.80 3.65 11.01
CA SER A 68 7.07 4.02 12.41
C SER A 68 6.07 3.37 13.37
N SER A 69 4.78 3.36 13.02
CA SER A 69 3.73 2.72 13.81
C SER A 69 3.89 1.20 13.85
N SER A 70 4.31 0.58 12.75
CA SER A 70 4.56 -0.87 12.70
C SER A 70 5.70 -1.27 13.63
N ILE A 71 6.77 -0.47 13.72
CA ILE A 71 7.88 -0.74 14.64
C ILE A 71 7.40 -0.70 16.09
N LEU A 72 6.59 0.30 16.45
CA LEU A 72 6.07 0.44 17.81
C LEU A 72 5.17 -0.74 18.24
N LEU A 73 4.44 -1.35 17.31
CA LEU A 73 3.58 -2.52 17.58
C LEU A 73 4.37 -3.82 17.74
N MET A 74 5.56 -3.91 17.16
CA MET A 74 6.44 -5.10 17.22
C MET A 74 7.38 -5.09 18.43
N ASP A 75 7.51 -3.94 19.11
CA ASP A 75 8.34 -3.75 20.31
C ASP A 75 7.56 -3.96 21.62
N GLN A 76 6.39 -4.61 21.56
CA GLN A 76 5.65 -5.02 22.76
C GLN A 76 6.00 -6.47 23.13
N PRO A 77 6.46 -6.74 24.37
CA PRO A 77 6.97 -8.04 24.80
C PRO A 77 5.90 -9.13 24.89
#